data_AF-A0A1C6L2E3-F1
#
_entry.id   AF-A0A1C6L2E3-F1
#
_cell.length_a   1.000
_cell.length_b   1.000
_cell.length_c   1.000
_cell.angle_alpha   90.00
_cell.angle_beta   90.00
_cell.angle_gamma   90.00
#
_symmetry.space_group_name_H-M   'P 1'
#
loop_
_entity.id
_entity.type
_entity.pdbx_description
1 polymer ?
#
loop_
_entity_poly.entity_id
_entity_poly.type
_entity_poly.pdbx_seq_one_letter_code
_entity_poly.pdbx_strand_id
1 'polypeptide(L)'
;MDWNREIDRAVISEVPIEDILQIKREHITEPVKRSIERYGNKPEMLSLILNMAIAELVLLITKVLEAIKGIHSRQQCENTHEDKNKAQKQDNGILTADVLPPEPVMIPEAAAYPKLKKIKTELDSQNAIIFEAEKLRGSLEIEMSNLKGLAKLIRKGDLQRKIDEKTDYINRLKAGLSNMVRNSGFENMNEFLLTFRECRNAYTDYQRQYEIWKNACRKPDTPTHKDEKLSDKLARLQREAAENQNSISRQTNDRGVR
;
A
#
# COMPACT_ATOMS: atom_id res chain seq x y z
N MET A 1 -6.81 28.71 -2.55
CA MET A 1 -7.23 28.08 -3.82
C MET A 1 -7.60 26.64 -3.51
N ASP A 2 -8.86 26.27 -3.69
CA ASP A 2 -9.35 24.92 -3.39
C ASP A 2 -8.80 23.86 -4.35
N TRP A 3 -8.47 24.26 -5.60
CA TRP A 3 -7.81 23.39 -6.57
C TRP A 3 -6.54 22.71 -6.05
N ASN A 4 -5.64 23.47 -5.40
CA ASN A 4 -4.39 22.89 -4.87
C ASN A 4 -4.66 21.90 -3.72
N ARG A 5 -5.69 22.18 -2.90
CA ARG A 5 -6.10 21.26 -1.83
C ARG A 5 -6.68 19.96 -2.40
N GLU A 6 -7.42 20.04 -3.51
CA GLU A 6 -7.89 18.83 -4.21
C GLU A 6 -6.76 18.09 -4.93
N ILE A 7 -5.74 18.80 -5.45
CA ILE A 7 -4.53 18.14 -5.95
C ILE A 7 -3.84 17.36 -4.84
N ASP A 8 -3.65 17.97 -3.66
CA ASP A 8 -3.06 17.27 -2.51
C ASP A 8 -3.85 15.99 -2.19
N ARG A 9 -5.19 16.07 -2.17
CA ARG A 9 -6.10 14.92 -1.99
C ARG A 9 -5.92 13.85 -3.06
N ALA A 10 -5.87 14.24 -4.33
CA ALA A 10 -5.67 13.34 -5.46
C ALA A 10 -4.33 12.60 -5.36
N VAL A 11 -3.28 13.34 -5.04
CA VAL A 11 -1.92 12.82 -4.89
C VAL A 11 -1.82 11.83 -3.72
N ILE A 12 -2.41 12.14 -2.55
CA ILE A 12 -2.49 11.19 -1.42
C ILE A 12 -3.26 9.91 -1.80
N SER A 13 -4.32 10.07 -2.58
CA SER A 13 -5.20 8.97 -3.02
C SER A 13 -4.61 8.18 -4.19
N GLU A 14 -3.37 8.46 -4.58
CA GLU A 14 -2.64 7.80 -5.67
C GLU A 14 -3.35 7.90 -7.03
N VAL A 15 -4.08 9.00 -7.26
CA VAL A 15 -4.62 9.33 -8.58
C VAL A 15 -3.45 9.56 -9.56
N PRO A 16 -3.45 8.96 -10.77
CA PRO A 16 -2.43 9.18 -11.78
C PRO A 16 -2.27 10.67 -12.10
N ILE A 17 -1.01 11.12 -12.22
CA ILE A 17 -0.73 12.54 -12.50
C ILE A 17 -1.26 12.95 -13.87
N GLU A 18 -1.29 12.01 -14.81
CA GLU A 18 -1.83 12.16 -16.16
C GLU A 18 -3.30 12.55 -16.11
N ASP A 19 -4.10 11.91 -15.26
CA ASP A 19 -5.53 12.18 -15.11
C ASP A 19 -5.75 13.58 -14.50
N ILE A 20 -4.95 13.97 -13.50
CA ILE A 20 -5.00 15.31 -12.90
C ILE A 20 -4.67 16.38 -13.94
N LEU A 21 -3.63 16.15 -14.75
CA LEU A 21 -3.21 17.04 -15.82
C LEU A 21 -4.26 17.12 -16.95
N GLN A 22 -4.93 16.00 -17.25
CA GLN A 22 -6.02 15.95 -18.21
C GLN A 22 -7.19 16.81 -17.73
N ILE A 23 -7.63 16.67 -16.48
CA ILE A 23 -8.67 17.53 -15.89
C ILE A 23 -8.24 19.00 -15.96
N LYS A 24 -7.01 19.33 -15.55
CA LYS A 24 -6.49 20.71 -15.64
C LYS A 24 -6.52 21.27 -17.07
N ARG A 25 -6.24 20.43 -18.08
CA ARG A 25 -6.29 20.85 -19.49
C ARG A 25 -7.72 21.06 -19.95
N GLU A 26 -8.56 20.04 -19.81
CA GLU A 26 -9.92 19.97 -20.37
C GLU A 26 -10.92 20.86 -19.62
N HIS A 27 -10.75 21.01 -18.31
CA HIS A 27 -11.72 21.66 -17.43
C HIS A 27 -11.24 23.01 -16.89
N ILE A 28 -9.97 23.38 -17.04
CA ILE A 28 -9.47 24.71 -16.65
C ILE A 28 -8.86 25.43 -17.84
N THR A 29 -7.79 24.89 -18.42
CA THR A 29 -6.98 25.60 -19.42
C THR A 29 -7.78 25.93 -20.68
N GLU A 30 -8.42 24.93 -21.29
CA GLU A 30 -9.20 25.12 -22.51
C GLU A 30 -10.49 25.92 -22.28
N PRO A 31 -11.29 25.69 -21.21
CA PRO A 31 -12.44 26.52 -20.92
C PRO A 31 -12.10 27.97 -20.61
N VAL A 32 -11.02 28.24 -19.86
CA VAL A 32 -10.56 29.62 -19.59
C VAL A 32 -10.21 30.31 -20.90
N LYS A 33 -9.43 29.65 -21.76
CA LYS A 33 -9.07 30.18 -23.08
C LYS A 33 -10.32 30.53 -23.91
N ARG A 34 -11.26 29.60 -24.06
CA ARG A 34 -12.52 29.83 -24.79
C ARG A 34 -13.36 30.95 -24.18
N SER A 35 -13.36 31.06 -22.85
CA SER A 35 -14.11 32.10 -22.15
C SER A 35 -13.54 33.49 -22.41
N ILE A 36 -12.21 33.63 -22.37
CA ILE A 36 -11.52 34.89 -22.68
C ILE A 36 -11.74 35.28 -24.14
N GLU A 37 -11.62 34.33 -25.07
CA GLU A 37 -11.85 34.57 -26.50
C GLU A 37 -13.28 35.05 -26.79
N ARG A 38 -14.29 34.50 -26.09
CA ARG A 38 -15.69 34.80 -26.37
C ARG A 38 -16.24 36.00 -25.58
N TYR A 39 -15.79 36.18 -24.34
CA TYR A 39 -16.41 37.11 -23.39
C TYR A 39 -15.42 38.13 -22.78
N GLY A 40 -14.13 38.06 -23.14
CA GLY A 40 -13.09 38.87 -22.54
C GLY A 40 -12.75 38.43 -21.11
N ASN A 41 -12.03 39.29 -20.39
CA ASN A 41 -11.62 39.00 -19.01
C ASN A 41 -12.78 39.18 -18.03
N LYS A 42 -13.47 38.08 -17.70
CA LYS A 42 -14.56 38.04 -16.71
C LYS A 42 -14.21 37.12 -15.53
N PRO A 43 -13.81 37.66 -14.37
CA PRO A 43 -13.43 36.86 -13.20
C PRO A 43 -14.51 35.89 -12.71
N GLU A 44 -15.78 36.23 -12.88
CA GLU A 44 -16.91 35.36 -12.51
C GLU A 44 -16.92 34.05 -13.32
N MET A 45 -16.56 34.11 -14.60
CA MET A 45 -16.45 32.92 -15.45
C MET A 45 -15.32 32.01 -14.99
N LEU A 46 -14.21 32.59 -14.51
CA LEU A 46 -13.09 31.82 -13.97
C LEU A 46 -13.52 31.03 -12.72
N SER A 47 -14.30 31.64 -11.82
CA SER A 47 -14.82 30.96 -10.64
C SER A 47 -15.69 29.75 -11.01
N LEU A 48 -16.60 29.91 -11.98
CA LEU A 48 -17.45 28.81 -12.47
C LEU A 48 -16.62 27.67 -13.07
N ILE A 49 -15.63 28.01 -13.89
CA ILE A 49 -14.73 27.02 -14.51
C ILE A 49 -13.96 26.25 -13.43
N LEU A 50 -13.38 26.95 -12.46
CA LEU A 50 -12.65 26.32 -11.36
C LEU A 50 -13.54 25.41 -10.52
N ASN A 51 -14.77 25.83 -10.19
CA ASN A 51 -15.71 25.01 -9.42
C ASN A 51 -16.09 23.72 -10.16
N MET A 52 -16.30 23.78 -11.48
CA MET A 52 -16.54 22.57 -12.28
C MET A 52 -15.34 21.64 -12.30
N ALA A 53 -14.12 22.18 -12.51
CA ALA A 53 -12.90 21.37 -12.49
C ALA A 53 -12.66 20.71 -11.12
N ILE A 54 -12.90 21.45 -10.03
CA ILE A 54 -12.84 20.92 -8.66
C ILE A 54 -13.82 19.77 -8.49
N ALA A 55 -15.07 19.91 -8.95
CA ALA A 55 -16.08 18.86 -8.85
C ALA A 55 -15.67 17.58 -9.61
N GLU A 56 -15.11 17.72 -10.81
CA GLU A 56 -14.58 16.59 -11.60
C GLU A 56 -13.42 15.88 -10.89
N LEU A 57 -12.48 16.65 -10.31
CA LEU A 57 -11.37 16.06 -9.57
C LEU A 57 -11.85 15.34 -8.29
N VAL A 58 -12.81 15.92 -7.56
CA VAL A 58 -13.43 15.27 -6.39
C VAL A 58 -14.15 13.99 -6.80
N LEU A 59 -14.83 13.97 -7.95
CA LEU A 59 -15.48 12.78 -8.47
C LEU A 59 -14.47 11.68 -8.81
N LEU A 60 -13.34 12.02 -9.43
CA LEU A 60 -12.26 11.07 -9.72
C LEU A 60 -11.66 10.49 -8.43
N ILE A 61 -11.33 11.35 -7.46
CA ILE A 61 -10.85 10.92 -6.13
C ILE A 61 -11.84 9.97 -5.47
N THR A 62 -13.14 10.30 -5.52
CA THR A 62 -14.20 9.48 -4.95
C THR A 62 -14.21 8.07 -5.55
N LYS A 63 -14.18 7.97 -6.89
CA LYS A 63 -14.13 6.68 -7.60
C LYS A 63 -12.92 5.84 -7.20
N VAL A 64 -11.74 6.46 -7.08
CA VAL A 64 -10.51 5.77 -6.67
C VAL A 64 -10.63 5.25 -5.23
N LEU A 65 -11.08 6.08 -4.30
CA LEU A 65 -11.24 5.70 -2.89
C LEU A 65 -12.30 4.61 -2.70
N GLU A 66 -13.40 4.66 -3.46
CA GLU A 66 -14.42 3.61 -3.47
C GLU A 66 -13.89 2.29 -4.05
N ALA A 67 -13.12 2.34 -5.13
CA ALA A 67 -12.48 1.15 -5.70
C ALA A 67 -11.52 0.49 -4.69
N ILE A 68 -10.70 1.27 -4.00
CA ILE A 68 -9.79 0.78 -2.96
C ILE A 68 -10.58 0.11 -1.83
N LYS A 69 -11.66 0.75 -1.34
CA LYS A 69 -12.53 0.16 -0.31
C LYS A 69 -13.19 -1.13 -0.78
N GLY A 70 -13.72 -1.16 -1.99
CA GLY A 70 -14.34 -2.36 -2.58
C GLY A 70 -13.36 -3.53 -2.69
N ILE A 71 -12.11 -3.27 -3.11
CA ILE A 71 -11.04 -4.26 -3.15
C ILE A 71 -10.76 -4.80 -1.74
N HIS A 72 -10.64 -3.91 -0.74
CA HIS A 72 -10.35 -4.32 0.63
C HIS A 72 -11.47 -5.18 1.25
N SER A 73 -12.74 -4.81 1.04
CA SER A 73 -13.88 -5.61 1.49
C SER A 73 -13.93 -6.99 0.83
N ARG A 74 -13.60 -7.09 -0.46
CA ARG A 74 -13.55 -8.37 -1.17
C ARG A 74 -12.40 -9.28 -0.69
N GLN A 75 -11.22 -8.71 -0.46
CA GLN A 75 -10.07 -9.42 0.09
C GLN A 75 -10.35 -9.95 1.52
N GLN A 76 -11.07 -9.19 2.36
CA GLN A 76 -11.47 -9.68 3.69
C GLN A 76 -12.45 -10.88 3.63
N CYS A 77 -13.34 -10.94 2.63
CA CYS A 77 -14.22 -12.10 2.42
C CYS A 77 -13.45 -13.33 1.91
N GLU A 78 -12.48 -13.14 1.02
CA GLU A 78 -11.67 -14.23 0.44
C GLU A 78 -10.62 -14.79 1.45
N ASN A 79 -10.14 -13.98 2.39
CA ASN A 79 -9.17 -14.39 3.42
C ASN A 79 -9.75 -15.24 4.57
N THR A 80 -11.06 -15.51 4.59
CA THR A 80 -11.69 -16.40 5.60
C THR A 80 -11.58 -17.88 5.22
N HIS A 81 -11.00 -18.23 4.07
CA HIS A 81 -11.03 -19.61 3.57
C HIS A 81 -9.72 -20.23 3.06
N GLU A 82 -8.56 -19.59 3.25
CA GLU A 82 -7.28 -20.19 2.86
C GLU A 82 -6.28 -20.22 4.02
N ASP A 83 -6.48 -21.21 4.90
CA ASP A 83 -5.35 -21.83 5.58
C ASP A 83 -4.91 -23.05 4.74
N LYS A 84 -3.59 -23.16 4.57
CA LYS A 84 -2.80 -24.24 3.98
C LYS A 84 -2.38 -24.12 2.51
N ASN A 85 -1.05 -24.00 2.41
CA ASN A 85 -0.14 -24.48 1.37
C ASN A 85 0.31 -23.47 0.30
N LYS A 86 1.42 -22.78 0.60
CA LYS A 86 2.44 -22.48 -0.42
C LYS A 86 3.83 -22.85 0.10
N ALA A 87 4.21 -24.11 -0.12
CA ALA A 87 5.61 -24.49 -0.24
C ALA A 87 6.08 -24.13 -1.64
N GLN A 88 6.77 -23.00 -1.79
CA GLN A 88 7.43 -22.64 -3.03
C GLN A 88 8.86 -23.19 -2.97
N LYS A 89 9.10 -24.30 -3.67
CA LYS A 89 10.45 -24.78 -3.97
C LYS A 89 11.13 -23.74 -4.86
N GLN A 90 12.20 -23.13 -4.36
CA GLN A 90 13.19 -22.48 -5.22
C GLN A 90 14.32 -23.47 -5.47
N ASP A 91 14.65 -23.60 -6.74
CA ASP A 91 15.74 -24.38 -7.29
C ASP A 91 17.06 -23.67 -6.96
N ASN A 92 17.90 -24.33 -6.16
CA ASN A 92 19.20 -23.79 -5.74
C ASN A 92 20.23 -24.07 -6.84
N GLY A 93 20.45 -23.07 -7.68
CA GLY A 93 21.65 -22.99 -8.53
C GLY A 93 22.92 -23.04 -7.68
N ILE A 94 23.82 -23.94 -8.08
CA ILE A 94 25.08 -24.30 -7.45
C ILE A 94 25.95 -23.06 -7.18
N LEU A 95 26.33 -22.83 -5.91
CA LEU A 95 27.33 -21.84 -5.51
C LEU A 95 28.68 -22.54 -5.24
N THR A 96 29.71 -22.03 -5.89
CA THR A 96 31.13 -22.33 -5.63
C THR A 96 31.58 -21.74 -4.29
N ALA A 97 32.61 -22.37 -3.71
CA ALA A 97 33.03 -22.24 -2.31
C ALA A 97 33.59 -20.86 -1.87
N ASP A 98 33.39 -20.59 -0.58
CA ASP A 98 34.24 -19.82 0.35
C ASP A 98 34.26 -18.27 0.34
N VAL A 99 33.10 -17.60 0.36
CA VAL A 99 32.94 -16.32 1.10
C VAL A 99 31.49 -16.19 1.60
N LEU A 100 31.28 -16.02 2.92
CA LEU A 100 29.96 -15.67 3.47
C LEU A 100 29.52 -14.30 2.93
N PRO A 101 28.29 -14.12 2.41
CA PRO A 101 27.87 -12.81 1.92
C PRO A 101 27.98 -11.75 3.03
N PRO A 102 28.41 -10.52 2.72
CA PRO A 102 28.50 -9.43 3.70
C PRO A 102 27.11 -9.06 4.23
N GLU A 103 27.02 -8.68 5.51
CA GLU A 103 25.78 -8.22 6.12
C GLU A 103 25.25 -6.98 5.38
N PRO A 104 23.98 -6.96 4.95
CA PRO A 104 23.40 -5.81 4.28
C PRO A 104 23.42 -4.58 5.19
N VAL A 105 23.91 -3.46 4.65
CA VAL A 105 23.98 -2.19 5.38
C VAL A 105 22.72 -1.38 5.07
N MET A 106 22.11 -0.83 6.11
CA MET A 106 20.97 0.07 5.97
C MET A 106 21.46 1.44 5.50
N ILE A 107 21.16 1.78 4.24
CA ILE A 107 21.44 3.12 3.69
C ILE A 107 20.54 4.20 4.30
N PRO A 108 20.93 5.48 4.30
CA PRO A 108 20.17 6.58 4.91
C PRO A 108 18.70 6.65 4.45
N GLU A 109 18.44 6.39 3.18
CA GLU A 109 17.10 6.40 2.57
C GLU A 109 16.21 5.32 3.17
N ALA A 110 16.74 4.10 3.37
CA ALA A 110 16.03 3.02 4.03
C ALA A 110 15.78 3.33 5.52
N ALA A 111 16.75 3.94 6.20
CA ALA A 111 16.64 4.34 7.61
C ALA A 111 15.60 5.46 7.83
N ALA A 112 15.35 6.31 6.83
CA ALA A 112 14.35 7.37 6.89
C ALA A 112 12.90 6.86 6.78
N TYR A 113 12.69 5.71 6.12
CA TYR A 113 11.36 5.18 5.80
C TYR A 113 10.41 5.04 7.00
N PRO A 114 10.81 4.50 8.18
CA PRO A 114 9.88 4.33 9.30
C PRO A 114 9.24 5.64 9.78
N LYS A 115 9.95 6.76 9.71
CA LYS A 115 9.40 8.08 10.06
C LYS A 115 8.39 8.55 9.01
N LEU A 116 8.76 8.46 7.73
CA LEU A 116 7.89 8.85 6.62
C LEU A 116 6.62 7.98 6.55
N LYS A 117 6.72 6.70 6.88
CA LYS A 117 5.58 5.77 6.98
C LYS A 117 4.54 6.26 7.98
N LYS A 118 4.95 6.76 9.16
CA LYS A 118 4.01 7.30 10.15
C LYS A 118 3.24 8.50 9.60
N ILE A 119 3.94 9.42 8.92
CA ILE A 119 3.34 10.60 8.30
C ILE A 119 2.35 10.18 7.20
N LYS A 120 2.74 9.23 6.33
CA LYS A 120 1.85 8.71 5.28
C LYS A 120 0.59 8.06 5.86
N THR A 121 0.73 7.25 6.92
CA THR A 121 -0.43 6.64 7.59
C THR A 121 -1.39 7.69 8.16
N GLU A 122 -0.87 8.75 8.76
CA GLU A 122 -1.73 9.84 9.28
C GLU A 122 -2.39 10.62 8.13
N LEU A 123 -1.67 10.90 7.05
CA LEU A 123 -2.24 11.48 5.83
C LEU A 123 -3.40 10.65 5.29
N ASP A 124 -3.21 9.34 5.17
CA ASP A 124 -4.24 8.41 4.67
C ASP A 124 -5.45 8.35 5.60
N SER A 125 -5.22 8.36 6.91
CA SER A 125 -6.27 8.39 7.93
C SER A 125 -7.12 9.66 7.82
N GLN A 126 -6.50 10.84 7.77
CA GLN A 126 -7.23 12.10 7.58
C GLN A 126 -7.92 12.16 6.22
N ASN A 127 -7.29 11.61 5.18
CA ASN A 127 -7.87 11.53 3.84
C ASN A 127 -9.16 10.67 3.85
N ALA A 128 -9.18 9.58 4.61
CA ALA A 128 -10.38 8.77 4.80
C ALA A 128 -11.49 9.52 5.56
N ILE A 129 -11.14 10.29 6.60
CA ILE A 129 -12.11 11.11 7.36
C ILE A 129 -12.75 12.17 6.47
N ILE A 130 -11.95 12.86 5.65
CA ILE A 130 -12.45 13.87 4.71
C ILE A 130 -13.42 13.23 3.72
N PHE A 131 -13.08 12.05 3.18
CA PHE A 131 -13.95 11.33 2.25
C PHE A 131 -15.34 11.03 2.84
N GLU A 132 -15.40 10.51 4.07
CA GLU A 132 -16.68 10.24 4.74
C GLU A 132 -17.45 11.54 5.04
N ALA A 133 -16.74 12.60 5.44
CA ALA A 133 -17.35 13.91 5.67
C ALA A 133 -17.94 14.51 4.38
N GLU A 134 -17.25 14.38 3.25
CA GLU A 134 -17.72 14.82 1.92
C GLU A 134 -18.98 14.06 1.50
N LYS A 135 -19.00 12.74 1.70
CA LYS A 135 -20.18 11.91 1.43
C LYS A 135 -21.38 12.33 2.28
N LEU A 136 -21.17 12.59 3.57
CA LEU A 136 -22.23 13.07 4.46
C LEU A 136 -22.73 14.46 4.04
N ARG A 137 -21.83 15.39 3.70
CA ARG A 137 -22.22 16.72 3.19
C ARG A 137 -23.07 16.58 1.92
N GLY A 138 -22.66 15.74 0.97
CA GLY A 138 -23.42 15.47 -0.25
C GLY A 138 -24.81 14.88 0.03
N SER A 139 -24.95 14.00 1.02
CA SER A 139 -26.26 13.48 1.43
C SER A 139 -27.19 14.57 1.98
N LEU A 140 -26.65 15.53 2.74
CA LEU A 140 -27.40 16.67 3.26
C LEU A 140 -27.81 17.63 2.12
N GLU A 141 -26.93 17.85 1.14
CA GLU A 141 -27.22 18.66 -0.06
C GLU A 141 -28.36 18.05 -0.89
N ILE A 142 -28.37 16.72 -1.03
CA ILE A 142 -29.46 15.97 -1.68
C ILE A 142 -30.76 16.09 -0.88
N GLU A 143 -30.72 15.89 0.44
CA GLU A 143 -31.90 16.03 1.31
C GLU A 143 -32.51 17.43 1.18
N MET A 144 -31.66 18.46 1.25
CA MET A 144 -32.07 19.86 1.12
C MET A 144 -32.71 20.15 -0.25
N SER A 145 -32.16 19.59 -1.32
CA SER A 145 -32.68 19.74 -2.68
C SER A 145 -34.04 19.04 -2.86
N ASN A 146 -34.25 17.94 -2.15
CA ASN A 146 -35.50 17.16 -2.18
C ASN A 146 -36.62 17.75 -1.30
N LEU A 147 -36.33 18.76 -0.45
CA LEU A 147 -37.36 19.40 0.38
C LEU A 147 -38.43 20.10 -0.48
N LYS A 148 -39.71 19.84 -0.14
CA LYS A 148 -40.88 20.41 -0.80
C LYS A 148 -41.87 21.00 0.22
N GLY A 149 -42.69 21.95 -0.22
CA GLY A 149 -43.78 22.52 0.57
C GLY A 149 -43.34 23.09 1.92
N LEU A 150 -44.15 22.85 2.96
CA LEU A 150 -43.93 23.36 4.31
C LEU A 150 -42.62 22.85 4.95
N ALA A 151 -42.18 21.64 4.60
CA ALA A 151 -40.91 21.09 5.10
C ALA A 151 -39.71 21.94 4.66
N LYS A 152 -39.76 22.52 3.44
CA LYS A 152 -38.70 23.42 2.95
C LYS A 152 -38.63 24.70 3.77
N LEU A 153 -39.76 25.26 4.19
CA LEU A 153 -39.77 26.48 5.00
C LEU A 153 -39.16 26.24 6.39
N ILE A 154 -39.47 25.09 7.00
CA ILE A 154 -39.09 24.77 8.37
C ILE A 154 -37.65 24.23 8.45
N ARG A 155 -37.24 23.33 7.55
CA ARG A 155 -35.97 22.57 7.66
C ARG A 155 -34.81 23.11 6.84
N LYS A 156 -35.04 24.00 5.87
CA LYS A 156 -33.97 24.51 4.99
C LYS A 156 -32.85 25.19 5.77
N GLY A 157 -33.18 26.03 6.74
CA GLY A 157 -32.18 26.73 7.55
C GLY A 157 -31.29 25.77 8.35
N ASP A 158 -31.88 24.76 8.98
CA ASP A 158 -31.15 23.75 9.74
C ASP A 158 -30.24 22.88 8.86
N LEU A 159 -30.71 22.47 7.68
CA LEU A 159 -29.89 21.72 6.72
C LEU A 159 -28.76 22.57 6.18
N GLN A 160 -29.02 23.84 5.82
CA GLN A 160 -27.98 24.75 5.36
C GLN A 160 -26.89 24.92 6.41
N ARG A 161 -27.27 25.17 7.67
CA ARG A 161 -26.31 25.26 8.78
C ARG A 161 -25.45 24.01 8.91
N LYS A 162 -26.05 22.81 8.83
CA LYS A 162 -25.30 21.53 8.88
C LYS A 162 -24.34 21.37 7.71
N ILE A 163 -24.75 21.79 6.51
CA ILE A 163 -23.88 21.76 5.31
C ILE A 163 -22.72 22.72 5.48
N ASP A 164 -22.96 23.93 5.99
CA ASP A 164 -21.93 24.95 6.22
C ASP A 164 -20.92 24.48 7.28
N GLU A 165 -21.41 23.98 8.42
CA GLU A 165 -20.58 23.39 9.48
C GLU A 165 -19.71 22.24 8.96
N LYS A 166 -20.27 21.36 8.13
CA LYS A 166 -19.52 20.26 7.51
C LYS A 166 -18.52 20.75 6.48
N THR A 167 -18.86 21.77 5.70
CA THR A 167 -17.94 22.41 4.75
C THR A 167 -16.74 23.01 5.48
N ASP A 168 -16.97 23.74 6.57
CA ASP A 168 -15.90 24.30 7.40
C ASP A 168 -15.02 23.23 8.06
N TYR A 169 -15.62 22.13 8.49
CA TYR A 169 -14.88 20.99 9.01
C TYR A 169 -13.99 20.34 7.94
N ILE A 170 -14.53 20.07 6.76
CA ILE A 170 -13.79 19.52 5.61
C ILE A 170 -12.62 20.45 5.23
N ASN A 171 -12.86 21.76 5.15
CA ASN A 171 -11.84 22.74 4.79
C ASN A 171 -10.68 22.77 5.80
N ARG A 172 -10.98 22.64 7.09
CA ARG A 172 -9.96 22.53 8.15
C ARG A 172 -9.13 21.27 8.02
N LEU A 173 -9.76 20.12 7.76
CA LEU A 173 -9.05 18.86 7.55
C LEU A 173 -8.17 18.91 6.30
N LYS A 174 -8.66 19.43 5.18
CA LYS A 174 -7.88 19.61 3.94
C LYS A 174 -6.66 20.51 4.16
N ALA A 175 -6.81 21.60 4.91
CA ALA A 175 -5.67 22.44 5.29
C ALA A 175 -4.69 21.71 6.22
N GLY A 176 -5.22 20.83 7.10
CA GLY A 176 -4.43 19.95 7.96
C GLY A 176 -3.46 19.06 7.17
N LEU A 177 -3.90 18.48 6.05
CA LEU A 177 -3.04 17.65 5.19
C LEU A 177 -1.76 18.39 4.76
N SER A 178 -1.91 19.57 4.15
CA SER A 178 -0.76 20.35 3.70
C SER A 178 0.11 20.83 4.89
N ASN A 179 -0.50 21.13 6.04
CA ASN A 179 0.23 21.50 7.25
C ASN A 179 1.11 20.35 7.77
N MET A 180 0.61 19.10 7.77
CA MET A 180 1.39 17.95 8.22
C MET A 180 2.64 17.72 7.38
N VAL A 181 2.51 17.87 6.06
CA VAL A 181 3.63 17.74 5.13
C VAL A 181 4.68 18.83 5.37
N ARG A 182 4.26 20.09 5.47
CA ARG A 182 5.19 21.21 5.75
C ARG A 182 5.86 21.11 7.11
N ASN A 183 5.12 20.70 8.14
CA ASN A 183 5.67 20.49 9.48
C ASN A 183 6.70 19.34 9.52
N SER A 184 6.64 18.44 8.54
CA SER A 184 7.61 17.35 8.37
C SER A 184 8.84 17.75 7.55
N GLY A 185 8.93 19.00 7.10
CA GLY A 185 10.08 19.56 6.37
C GLY A 185 9.98 19.51 4.85
N PHE A 186 8.83 19.14 4.29
CA PHE A 186 8.61 19.07 2.84
C PHE A 186 7.87 20.32 2.34
N GLU A 187 8.19 20.81 1.15
CA GLU A 187 7.57 21.99 0.57
C GLU A 187 6.10 21.71 0.22
N ASN A 188 5.81 20.52 -0.33
CA ASN A 188 4.48 20.14 -0.80
C ASN A 188 4.25 18.62 -0.78
N MET A 189 2.98 18.22 -0.97
CA MET A 189 2.55 16.81 -0.92
C MET A 189 3.30 15.91 -1.91
N ASN A 190 3.60 16.43 -3.11
CA ASN A 190 4.23 15.66 -4.15
C ASN A 190 5.69 15.33 -3.81
N GLU A 191 6.46 16.31 -3.31
CA GLU A 191 7.83 16.09 -2.83
C GLU A 191 7.87 15.03 -1.72
N PHE A 192 6.94 15.12 -0.76
CA PHE A 192 6.82 14.12 0.30
C PHE A 192 6.54 12.72 -0.26
N LEU A 193 5.56 12.56 -1.16
CA LEU A 193 5.23 11.23 -1.69
C LEU A 193 6.29 10.65 -2.62
N LEU A 194 7.03 11.49 -3.35
CA LEU A 194 8.19 11.05 -4.13
C LEU A 194 9.27 10.48 -3.20
N THR A 195 9.69 11.26 -2.21
CA THR A 195 10.67 10.84 -1.20
C THR A 195 10.20 9.59 -0.45
N PHE A 196 8.92 9.54 -0.07
CA PHE A 196 8.33 8.37 0.59
C PHE A 196 8.46 7.10 -0.27
N ARG A 197 8.18 7.18 -1.57
CA ARG A 197 8.30 6.03 -2.49
C ARG A 197 9.75 5.56 -2.62
N GLU A 198 10.69 6.48 -2.76
CA GLU A 198 12.12 6.18 -2.83
C GLU A 198 12.60 5.47 -1.56
N CYS A 199 12.33 6.05 -0.39
CA CYS A 199 12.67 5.45 0.90
C CYS A 199 12.00 4.10 1.12
N ARG A 200 10.73 3.95 0.71
CA ARG A 200 10.00 2.67 0.79
C ARG A 200 10.67 1.59 -0.05
N ASN A 201 11.08 1.92 -1.26
CA ASN A 201 11.75 0.98 -2.17
C ASN A 201 13.12 0.59 -1.60
N ALA A 202 13.94 1.57 -1.18
CA ALA A 202 15.22 1.33 -0.53
C ALA A 202 15.09 0.43 0.72
N TYR A 203 14.09 0.68 1.56
CA TYR A 203 13.81 -0.15 2.72
C TYR A 203 13.39 -1.58 2.34
N THR A 204 12.55 -1.73 1.31
CA THR A 204 12.10 -3.05 0.82
C THR A 204 13.27 -3.85 0.25
N ASP A 205 14.16 -3.21 -0.51
CA ASP A 205 15.38 -3.83 -1.03
C ASP A 205 16.33 -4.24 0.09
N TYR A 206 16.52 -3.38 1.10
CA TYR A 206 17.29 -3.73 2.30
C TYR A 206 16.69 -4.96 3.01
N GLN A 207 15.37 -4.98 3.25
CA GLN A 207 14.71 -6.12 3.89
C GLN A 207 14.89 -7.42 3.08
N ARG A 208 14.80 -7.33 1.75
CA ARG A 208 15.02 -8.47 0.86
C ARG A 208 16.46 -8.99 0.97
N GLN A 209 17.45 -8.10 0.91
CA GLN A 209 18.86 -8.48 1.04
C GLN A 209 19.13 -9.08 2.41
N TYR A 210 18.57 -8.51 3.47
CA TYR A 210 18.71 -9.01 4.84
C TYR A 210 18.17 -10.43 5.00
N GLU A 211 16.99 -10.73 4.45
CA GLU A 211 16.45 -12.10 4.51
C GLU A 211 17.26 -13.09 3.67
N ILE A 212 17.80 -12.68 2.50
CA ILE A 212 18.72 -13.52 1.71
C ILE A 212 19.98 -13.84 2.51
N TRP A 213 20.61 -12.81 3.07
CA TRP A 213 21.81 -12.94 3.88
C TRP A 213 21.58 -13.81 5.11
N LYS A 214 20.53 -13.55 5.86
CA LYS A 214 20.13 -14.32 7.05
C LYS A 214 19.92 -15.81 6.74
N ASN A 215 19.33 -16.13 5.58
CA ASN A 215 19.16 -17.50 5.14
C ASN A 215 20.49 -18.14 4.69
N ALA A 216 21.37 -17.39 4.02
CA ALA A 216 22.71 -17.86 3.64
C ALA A 216 23.62 -18.11 4.88
N CYS A 217 23.45 -17.32 5.93
CA CYS A 217 24.13 -17.48 7.22
C CYS A 217 23.57 -18.63 8.07
N ARG A 218 22.37 -19.14 7.75
CA ARG A 218 21.82 -20.31 8.43
C ARG A 218 22.64 -21.52 7.99
N LYS A 219 23.41 -22.11 8.91
CA LYS A 219 24.11 -23.38 8.65
C LYS A 219 23.07 -24.40 8.15
N PRO A 220 23.40 -25.26 7.15
CA PRO A 220 22.55 -26.41 6.87
C PRO A 220 22.41 -27.16 8.19
N ASP A 221 21.18 -27.42 8.61
CA ASP A 221 20.95 -28.23 9.80
C ASP A 221 21.78 -29.50 9.65
N THR A 222 22.79 -29.66 10.51
CA THR A 222 23.45 -30.96 10.68
C THR A 222 22.31 -31.94 10.86
N PRO A 223 22.16 -32.97 10.00
CA PRO A 223 21.07 -33.92 10.14
C PRO A 223 21.15 -34.47 11.55
N THR A 224 20.27 -34.00 12.43
CA THR A 224 20.13 -34.61 13.73
C THR A 224 19.66 -36.02 13.38
N HIS A 225 20.16 -37.06 14.05
CA HIS A 225 19.78 -38.47 13.82
C HIS A 225 18.24 -38.73 13.87
N LYS A 226 17.44 -37.70 14.17
CA LYS A 226 15.97 -37.68 14.12
C LYS A 226 15.38 -37.42 12.72
N ASP A 227 16.16 -36.88 11.77
CA ASP A 227 15.73 -36.61 10.39
C ASP A 227 16.19 -37.70 9.39
N GLU A 228 16.68 -38.82 9.91
CA GLU A 228 17.02 -39.98 9.09
C GLU A 228 15.72 -40.54 8.50
N LYS A 229 15.51 -40.37 7.20
CA LYS A 229 14.36 -40.94 6.48
C LYS A 229 14.33 -42.45 6.75
N LEU A 230 13.14 -43.02 6.93
CA LEU A 230 12.97 -44.47 7.20
C LEU A 230 13.73 -45.35 6.19
N SER A 231 13.86 -44.91 4.93
CA SER A 231 14.66 -45.58 3.89
C SER A 231 16.14 -45.71 4.26
N ASP A 232 16.72 -44.66 4.83
CA ASP A 232 18.14 -44.57 5.13
C ASP A 232 18.44 -45.42 6.38
N LYS A 233 17.51 -45.39 7.34
CA LYS A 233 17.53 -46.28 8.51
C LYS A 233 17.40 -47.75 8.11
N LEU A 234 16.54 -48.06 7.14
CA LEU A 234 16.35 -49.43 6.62
C LEU A 234 17.62 -49.92 5.89
N ALA A 235 18.21 -49.07 5.05
CA ALA A 235 19.44 -49.39 4.32
C ALA A 235 20.62 -49.62 5.27
N ARG A 236 20.71 -48.86 6.37
CA ARG A 236 21.74 -49.05 7.40
C ARG A 236 21.56 -50.38 8.14
N LEU A 237 20.34 -50.69 8.58
CA LEU A 237 20.02 -51.95 9.27
C LEU A 237 20.22 -53.18 8.36
N GLN A 238 19.91 -53.07 7.06
CA GLN A 238 20.18 -54.13 6.09
C GLN A 238 21.69 -54.37 5.90
N ARG A 239 22.50 -53.30 5.93
CA ARG A 239 23.95 -53.39 5.81
C ARG A 239 24.58 -54.02 7.05
N GLU A 240 24.16 -53.60 8.25
CA GLU A 240 24.56 -54.23 9.53
C GLU A 240 24.15 -55.70 9.61
N ALA A 241 22.95 -56.06 9.13
CA ALA A 241 22.50 -57.44 9.10
C ALA A 241 23.34 -58.31 8.14
N ALA A 242 23.69 -57.78 6.97
CA ALA A 242 24.55 -58.46 6.00
C ALA A 242 25.99 -58.62 6.53
N GLU A 243 26.53 -57.61 7.23
CA GLU A 243 27.85 -57.68 7.85
C GLU A 243 27.89 -58.68 9.02
N ASN A 244 26.83 -58.74 9.84
CA ASN A 244 26.71 -59.74 10.91
C ASN A 244 26.52 -61.16 10.39
N GLN A 245 25.82 -61.37 9.27
CA GLN A 245 25.76 -62.70 8.65
C GLN A 245 27.12 -63.12 8.08
N ASN A 246 27.88 -62.18 7.51
CA ASN A 246 29.23 -62.45 7.02
C ASN A 246 30.22 -62.76 8.16
N SER A 247 30.10 -62.11 9.31
CA SER A 247 30.94 -62.42 10.48
C SER A 247 30.60 -63.79 11.08
N ILE A 248 29.32 -64.17 11.16
CA ILE A 248 28.88 -65.51 11.60
C ILE A 248 29.36 -66.60 10.64
N SER A 249 29.26 -66.39 9.32
CA SER A 249 29.72 -67.36 8.31
C SER A 249 31.24 -67.54 8.30
N ARG A 250 32.01 -66.47 8.55
CA ARG A 250 33.48 -66.56 8.72
C ARG A 250 33.87 -67.33 9.97
N GLN A 251 33.07 -67.24 11.05
CA GLN A 251 33.35 -67.95 12.30
C GLN A 251 33.00 -69.44 12.24
N THR A 252 32.11 -69.87 11.33
CA THR A 252 31.76 -71.28 11.13
C THR A 252 32.71 -72.03 10.20
N ASN A 253 33.45 -71.34 9.33
CA ASN A 253 34.40 -71.96 8.40
C ASN A 253 35.78 -72.24 9.00
N ASP A 254 36.09 -71.70 10.19
CA ASP A 254 37.40 -71.89 10.85
C ASP A 254 37.42 -73.07 11.84
N ARG A 255 36.35 -73.88 11.89
CA ARG A 255 36.27 -75.11 12.72
C ARG A 255 36.34 -76.41 11.93
N GLY A 256 36.74 -76.34 10.66
CA GLY A 256 36.73 -77.47 9.74
C GLY A 256 38.06 -77.71 9.02
N VAL A 257 39.19 -77.70 9.72
CA VAL A 257 40.43 -78.35 9.24
C VAL A 257 41.06 -79.11 10.40
N ARG A 258 40.76 -80.39 10.50
CA ARG A 258 41.57 -81.39 11.20
C ARG A 258 41.65 -82.63 10.34
#